data_AF-A0A077NEX8-F1
#
_entry.id   AF-A0A077NEX8-F1
#
_cell.length_a   1.000
_cell.length_b   1.000
_cell.length_c   1.000
_cell.angle_alpha   90.00
_cell.angle_beta   90.00
_cell.angle_gamma   90.00
#
_symmetry.space_group_name_H-M   'P 1'
#
loop_
_entity.id
_entity.type
_entity.pdbx_description
1 polymer ?
#
loop_
_entity_poly.entity_id
_entity_poly.type
_entity_poly.pdbx_seq_one_letter_code
_entity_poly.pdbx_strand_id
1 'polypeptide(L)'
;MVKTISQKAARESLGSPEFFEGGVYVTKNGVSELFVQTANERDAELEERVLERQVHALLKLTMMAKQDVVHERTMTPDEALKKLRSSRK
;
A
#
# COMPACT_ATOMS: atom_id res chain seq x y z
N MET A 1 0.74 -21.32 -2.24
CA MET A 1 1.73 -22.03 -1.41
C MET A 1 3.05 -21.34 -1.66
N VAL A 2 3.68 -20.73 -0.65
CA VAL A 2 4.92 -19.96 -0.91
C VAL A 2 6.05 -20.94 -1.19
N LYS A 3 6.77 -20.70 -2.29
CA LYS A 3 7.82 -21.60 -2.78
C LYS A 3 9.16 -21.19 -2.17
N THR A 4 9.96 -22.17 -1.78
CA THR A 4 11.32 -21.97 -1.27
C THR A 4 12.29 -22.68 -2.18
N ILE A 5 13.33 -21.98 -2.66
CA ILE A 5 14.36 -22.54 -3.53
C ILE A 5 15.77 -22.24 -3.00
N SER A 6 16.76 -22.99 -3.48
CA SER A 6 18.17 -22.69 -3.17
C SER A 6 18.67 -21.50 -4.01
N GLN A 7 19.69 -20.81 -3.51
CA GLN A 7 20.36 -19.74 -4.25
C GLN A 7 20.89 -20.19 -5.62
N LYS A 8 21.35 -21.45 -5.72
CA LYS A 8 21.79 -22.03 -7.00
C LYS A 8 20.62 -22.12 -8.00
N ALA A 9 19.50 -22.71 -7.57
CA ALA A 9 18.30 -22.84 -8.41
C ALA A 9 17.74 -21.47 -8.83
N ALA A 10 17.77 -20.49 -7.93
CA ALA A 10 17.36 -19.12 -8.23
C ALA A 10 18.21 -18.52 -9.36
N ARG A 11 19.55 -18.63 -9.27
CA ARG A 11 20.46 -18.10 -10.30
C ARG A 11 20.28 -18.75 -11.66
N GLU A 12 20.08 -20.06 -11.68
CA GLU A 12 19.84 -20.82 -12.92
C GLU A 12 18.51 -20.45 -13.58
N SER A 13 17.54 -19.98 -12.79
CA SER A 13 16.18 -19.64 -13.27
C SER A 13 15.98 -18.16 -13.61
N LEU A 14 17.00 -17.29 -13.45
CA LEU A 14 16.85 -15.83 -13.66
C LEU A 14 16.42 -15.43 -15.07
N GLY A 15 16.68 -16.28 -16.07
CA GLY A 15 16.24 -16.06 -17.46
C GLY A 15 14.76 -16.39 -17.72
N SER A 16 14.07 -16.95 -16.73
CA SER A 16 12.70 -17.47 -16.83
C SER A 16 11.86 -16.91 -15.68
N PRO A 17 11.28 -15.69 -15.84
CA PRO A 17 10.46 -15.02 -14.82
C PRO A 17 9.33 -15.88 -14.25
N GLU A 18 8.78 -16.81 -15.05
CA GLU A 18 7.74 -17.76 -14.67
C GLU A 18 8.08 -18.60 -13.43
N PHE A 19 9.38 -18.82 -13.13
CA PHE A 19 9.79 -19.55 -11.92
C PHE A 19 9.59 -18.75 -10.63
N PHE A 20 9.43 -17.43 -10.73
CA PHE A 20 9.29 -16.48 -9.63
C PHE A 20 7.86 -15.95 -9.45
N GLU A 21 6.93 -16.33 -10.32
CA GLU A 21 5.50 -16.03 -10.16
C GLU A 21 4.97 -16.56 -8.82
N GLY A 22 4.14 -15.76 -8.17
CA GLY A 22 3.64 -15.99 -6.82
C GLY A 22 4.67 -15.74 -5.70
N GLY A 23 5.88 -15.31 -6.06
CA GLY A 23 6.94 -14.99 -5.13
C GLY A 23 7.63 -16.21 -4.50
N VAL A 24 8.96 -16.12 -4.36
CA VAL A 24 9.81 -17.23 -3.95
C VAL A 24 10.82 -16.78 -2.90
N TYR A 25 10.94 -17.55 -1.82
CA TYR A 25 12.03 -17.40 -0.86
C TYR A 25 13.28 -18.12 -1.36
N VAL A 26 14.38 -17.39 -1.45
CA VAL A 26 15.69 -17.92 -1.81
C VAL A 26 16.50 -18.16 -0.55
N THR A 27 16.95 -19.40 -0.40
CA THR A 27 17.72 -19.85 0.76
C THR A 27 19.17 -20.15 0.40
N LYS A 28 20.07 -19.91 1.36
CA LYS A 28 21.46 -20.33 1.32
C LYS A 28 21.76 -21.10 2.60
N ASN A 29 22.24 -22.34 2.46
CA ASN A 29 22.51 -23.23 3.60
C ASN A 29 21.30 -23.39 4.55
N GLY A 30 20.08 -23.41 4.00
CA GLY A 30 18.84 -23.56 4.78
C GLY A 30 18.30 -22.29 5.43
N VAL A 31 19.01 -21.16 5.34
CA VAL A 31 18.55 -19.85 5.83
C VAL A 31 17.97 -19.04 4.68
N SER A 32 16.77 -18.48 4.87
CA SER A 32 16.15 -17.58 3.88
C SER A 32 16.88 -16.24 3.88
N GLU A 33 17.41 -15.83 2.72
CA GLU A 33 18.17 -14.58 2.57
C GLU A 33 17.41 -13.53 1.77
N LEU A 34 16.60 -13.96 0.80
CA LEU A 34 15.94 -13.07 -0.16
C LEU A 34 14.54 -13.57 -0.50
N PHE A 35 13.67 -12.63 -0.84
CA PHE A 35 12.40 -12.91 -1.50
C PHE A 35 12.43 -12.30 -2.89
N VAL A 36 12.09 -13.09 -3.91
CA VAL A 36 12.10 -12.68 -5.31
C VAL A 36 10.70 -12.89 -5.87
N GLN A 37 10.16 -11.88 -6.53
CA GLN A 37 8.89 -11.92 -7.24
C GLN A 37 9.02 -11.18 -8.56
N THR A 38 8.05 -11.31 -9.45
CA THR A 38 8.09 -10.59 -10.73
C THR A 38 7.85 -9.08 -10.51
N ALA A 39 8.37 -8.26 -11.43
CA ALA A 39 8.17 -6.80 -11.36
C ALA A 39 6.68 -6.44 -11.47
N ASN A 40 5.94 -7.10 -12.35
CA ASN A 40 4.51 -6.86 -12.55
C ASN A 40 3.69 -7.12 -11.28
N GLU A 41 3.98 -8.22 -10.56
CA GLU A 41 3.33 -8.51 -9.28
C GLU A 41 3.67 -7.44 -8.23
N ARG A 42 4.92 -6.97 -8.21
CA ARG A 42 5.32 -5.90 -7.30
C ARG A 42 4.58 -4.60 -7.57
N ASP A 43 4.43 -4.24 -8.84
CA ASP A 43 3.75 -3.01 -9.24
C ASP A 43 2.26 -3.07 -8.89
N ALA A 44 1.61 -4.20 -9.18
CA ALA A 44 0.21 -4.42 -8.80
C ALA A 44 -0.01 -4.35 -7.27
N GLU A 45 0.88 -4.96 -6.48
CA GLU A 45 0.84 -4.90 -5.02
C GLU A 45 1.00 -3.46 -4.49
N LEU A 46 1.86 -2.66 -5.13
CA LEU A 46 2.07 -1.27 -4.74
C LEU A 46 0.86 -0.40 -5.06
N GLU A 47 0.23 -0.59 -6.23
CA GLU A 47 -1.00 0.11 -6.61
C GLU A 47 -2.15 -0.22 -5.66
N GLU A 48 -2.37 -1.50 -5.36
CA GLU A 48 -3.38 -1.96 -4.40
C GLU A 48 -3.15 -1.35 -3.03
N ARG A 49 -1.91 -1.36 -2.54
CA ARG A 49 -1.56 -0.77 -1.24
C ARG A 49 -1.81 0.75 -1.20
N VAL A 50 -1.57 1.46 -2.29
CA VAL A 50 -1.89 2.90 -2.37
C VAL A 50 -3.39 3.11 -2.31
N LEU A 51 -4.17 2.33 -3.07
CA LEU A 51 -5.62 2.39 -3.05
C LEU A 51 -6.19 2.10 -1.66
N GLU A 52 -5.76 1.03 -1.01
CA GLU A 52 -6.17 0.68 0.35
C GLU A 52 -5.89 1.80 1.35
N ARG A 53 -4.70 2.42 1.28
CA ARG A 53 -4.35 3.56 2.14
C ARG A 53 -5.29 4.75 1.91
N GLN A 54 -5.63 5.04 0.66
CA GLN A 54 -6.56 6.12 0.33
C GLN A 54 -7.97 5.82 0.85
N VAL A 55 -8.46 4.59 0.66
CA VAL A 55 -9.78 4.15 1.16
C VAL A 55 -9.83 4.25 2.68
N HIS A 56 -8.81 3.77 3.38
CA HIS A 56 -8.74 3.85 4.84
C HIS A 56 -8.67 5.30 5.34
N ALA A 57 -7.91 6.17 4.67
CA ALA A 57 -7.88 7.59 4.99
C ALA A 57 -9.25 8.25 4.80
N LEU A 58 -9.94 7.96 3.70
CA LEU A 58 -11.29 8.47 3.43
C LEU A 58 -12.30 8.00 4.48
N LEU A 59 -12.26 6.71 4.85
CA LEU A 59 -13.10 6.17 5.91
C LEU A 59 -12.86 6.92 7.23
N LYS A 60 -11.60 7.10 7.63
CA LYS A 60 -11.23 7.83 8.84
C LYS A 60 -11.75 9.27 8.82
N LEU A 61 -11.54 9.99 7.71
CA LEU A 61 -12.05 11.36 7.54
C LEU A 61 -13.57 11.41 7.62
N THR A 62 -14.27 10.43 7.03
CA THR A 62 -15.73 10.35 7.07
C THR A 62 -16.24 10.09 8.48
N MET A 63 -15.58 9.21 9.24
CA MET A 63 -15.90 8.96 10.64
C MET A 63 -15.68 10.20 11.51
N MET A 64 -14.58 10.93 11.28
CA MET A 64 -14.30 12.19 11.97
C MET A 64 -15.36 13.25 11.64
N ALA A 65 -15.70 13.41 10.36
CA ALA A 65 -16.75 14.35 9.94
C ALA A 65 -18.12 13.99 10.56
N LYS A 66 -18.46 12.70 10.64
CA LYS A 66 -19.67 12.25 11.35
C LYS A 66 -19.64 12.65 12.82
N GLN A 67 -18.50 12.49 13.50
CA GLN A 67 -18.36 12.95 14.88
C GLN A 67 -18.50 14.47 15.00
N ASP A 68 -17.95 15.23 14.04
CA ASP A 68 -18.08 16.68 14.04
C ASP A 68 -19.54 17.13 13.91
N VAL A 69 -20.34 16.47 13.08
CA VAL A 69 -21.79 16.74 13.00
C VAL A 69 -22.48 16.45 14.33
N VAL A 70 -22.20 15.30 14.96
CA VAL A 70 -22.81 14.91 16.25
C VAL A 70 -22.48 15.90 17.37
N HIS A 71 -21.28 16.48 17.35
CA HIS A 71 -20.84 17.44 18.37
C HIS A 71 -21.01 18.90 17.93
N GLU A 72 -21.80 19.16 16.88
CA GLU A 72 -22.08 20.51 16.35
C GLU A 72 -20.82 21.31 15.97
N ARG A 73 -19.71 20.61 15.66
CA ARG A 73 -18.46 21.19 15.14
C ARG A 73 -18.53 21.38 13.62
N THR A 74 -19.61 22.00 13.15
CA THR A 74 -19.88 22.23 11.73
C THR A 74 -19.69 23.71 11.39
N MET A 75 -19.61 24.01 10.09
CA MET A 75 -19.54 25.37 9.58
C MET A 75 -20.44 25.46 8.36
N THR A 76 -21.09 26.61 8.19
CA THR A 76 -21.77 26.94 6.94
C THR A 76 -20.74 27.24 5.84
N PRO A 77 -21.13 27.15 4.54
CA PRO A 77 -20.24 27.48 3.43
C PRO A 77 -19.64 28.90 3.53
N ASP A 78 -20.42 29.88 3.99
CA ASP A 78 -19.98 31.27 4.13
C ASP A 78 -18.95 31.44 5.25
N GLU A 79 -19.14 30.78 6.39
CA GLU A 79 -18.18 30.78 7.49
C GLU A 79 -16.86 30.12 7.08
N ALA A 80 -16.94 29.01 6.34
CA ALA A 80 -15.76 28.32 5.81
C ALA A 80 -14.99 29.22 4.82
N LEU A 81 -15.69 29.89 3.90
CA LEU A 81 -15.09 30.83 2.95
C LEU A 81 -14.43 32.02 3.65
N LYS A 82 -15.09 32.57 4.69
CA LYS A 82 -14.54 33.66 5.51
C LYS A 82 -13.26 33.22 6.22
N LYS A 83 -13.24 32.04 6.84
CA LYS A 83 -12.07 31.47 7.51
C LYS A 83 -10.91 31.27 6.53
N LEU A 84 -11.17 30.65 5.37
CA LEU A 84 -10.16 30.44 4.33
C LEU A 84 -9.53 31.76 3.86
N ARG A 85 -10.34 32.80 3.64
CA ARG A 85 -9.85 34.13 3.25
C ARG A 85 -9.02 34.78 4.35
N SER A 86 -9.40 34.63 5.61
CA SER A 86 -8.63 35.19 6.74
C SER A 86 -7.26 34.53 6.92
N SER A 87 -7.11 33.24 6.62
CA SER A 87 -5.85 32.51 6.76
C SER A 87 -4.82 32.76 5.64
N ARG A 88 -5.18 33.56 4.62
CA ARG A 88 -4.30 33.92 3.49
C ARG A 88 -3.59 35.28 3.67
N LYS A 89 -3.81 35.95 4.80
CA LYS A 89 -3.09 37.16 5.21
C LYS A 89 -1.86 36.78 6.02
#